data_AF-A0A8S2YRF1-F1
#
_entry.id   AF-A0A8S2YRF1-F1
#
_cell.length_a   1.000
_cell.length_b   1.000
_cell.length_c   1.000
_cell.angle_alpha   90.00
_cell.angle_beta   90.00
_cell.angle_gamma   90.00
#
_symmetry.space_group_name_H-M   'P 1'
#
loop_
_entity.id
_entity.type
_entity.pdbx_description
1 polymer ?
#
loop_
_entity_poly.entity_id
_entity_poly.type
_entity_poly.pdbx_seq_one_letter_code
_entity_poly.pdbx_strand_id
1 'polypeptide(L)'
;PIELCWAELKAYVRAQNTTFKLQDVEKLTWKWLDSCDSTLASSFIEHVHLYEENFQKADHFMEQVESELDDTDDIDTSSDLNEDEDLQLLAKSNSL
;
A
#
# COMPACT_ATOMS: atom_id res chain seq x y z
N PRO A 1 1.29 14.26 -7.07
CA PRO A 1 0.62 15.56 -6.76
C PRO A 1 -0.16 16.12 -7.96
N ILE A 2 0.32 15.91 -9.19
CA ILE A 2 -0.39 16.31 -10.41
C ILE A 2 -1.76 15.62 -10.52
N GLU A 3 -1.91 14.41 -9.95
CA GLU A 3 -3.15 13.65 -9.86
C GLU A 3 -4.21 14.38 -9.02
N LEU A 4 -3.81 15.02 -7.92
CA LEU A 4 -4.69 15.83 -7.08
C LEU A 4 -5.13 17.10 -7.80
N CYS A 5 -4.19 17.75 -8.49
CA CYS A 5 -4.49 18.90 -9.36
C CYS A 5 -5.54 18.51 -10.42
N TRP A 6 -5.37 17.36 -11.08
CA TRP A 6 -6.36 16.84 -12.02
C TRP A 6 -7.70 16.51 -11.36
N ALA A 7 -7.71 15.97 -10.14
CA ALA A 7 -8.94 15.67 -9.42
C ALA A 7 -9.74 16.95 -9.11
N GLU A 8 -9.08 17.98 -8.58
CA GLU A 8 -9.70 19.27 -8.28
C GLU A 8 -10.19 19.99 -9.55
N LEU A 9 -9.38 20.05 -10.60
CA LEU A 9 -9.78 20.63 -11.88
C LEU A 9 -11.03 19.94 -12.44
N LYS A 10 -11.05 18.60 -12.45
CA LYS A 10 -12.21 17.83 -12.92
C LYS A 10 -13.43 18.08 -12.04
N ALA A 11 -13.27 18.17 -10.72
CA ALA A 11 -14.35 18.45 -9.79
C ALA A 11 -14.95 19.84 -10.06
N TYR A 12 -14.12 20.86 -10.23
CA TYR A 12 -14.52 22.22 -10.57
C TYR A 12 -15.28 22.29 -11.90
N VAL A 13 -14.73 21.71 -12.97
CA VAL A 13 -15.36 21.72 -14.29
C VAL A 13 -16.70 20.98 -14.24
N ARG A 14 -16.77 19.83 -13.57
CA ARG A 14 -18.01 19.06 -13.41
C ARG A 14 -19.09 19.86 -12.67
N ALA A 15 -18.72 20.60 -11.62
CA ALA A 15 -19.67 21.37 -10.83
C ALA A 15 -20.26 22.56 -11.60
N GLN A 16 -19.51 23.14 -12.55
CA GLN A 16 -19.92 24.36 -13.26
C GLN A 16 -20.44 24.11 -14.68
N ASN A 17 -20.07 23.01 -15.33
CA ASN A 17 -20.49 22.76 -16.70
C ASN A 17 -21.94 22.27 -16.75
N THR A 18 -22.85 23.18 -17.13
CA THR A 18 -24.28 22.90 -17.33
C THR A 18 -24.66 22.73 -18.81
N THR A 19 -23.76 23.09 -19.73
CA THR A 19 -24.04 23.10 -21.18
C THR A 19 -23.60 21.82 -21.87
N PHE A 20 -22.73 21.03 -21.23
CA PHE A 20 -22.10 19.81 -21.76
C PHE A 20 -21.33 20.03 -23.08
N LYS A 21 -20.93 21.27 -23.37
CA LYS A 21 -20.17 21.64 -24.57
C LYS A 21 -18.67 21.65 -24.28
N LEU A 22 -17.89 21.18 -25.25
CA LEU A 22 -16.43 21.13 -25.13
C LEU A 22 -15.80 22.53 -25.01
N GLN A 23 -16.34 23.54 -25.70
CA GLN A 23 -15.85 24.91 -25.58
C GLN A 23 -16.01 25.47 -24.16
N ASP A 24 -17.04 25.05 -23.44
CA ASP A 24 -17.27 25.50 -22.06
C ASP A 24 -16.38 24.73 -21.08
N VAL A 25 -16.07 23.45 -21.34
CA VAL A 25 -15.01 22.70 -20.62
C VAL A 25 -13.67 23.43 -20.71
N GLU A 26 -13.27 23.83 -21.90
CA GLU A 26 -12.00 24.54 -22.13
C GLU A 26 -11.94 25.86 -21.36
N LYS A 27 -12.98 26.70 -21.47
CA LYS A 27 -13.06 27.97 -20.74
C LYS A 27 -13.02 27.79 -19.23
N LEU A 28 -13.76 26.81 -18.70
CA LEU A 28 -13.76 26.52 -17.27
C LEU A 28 -12.39 26.01 -16.79
N THR A 29 -11.69 25.25 -17.63
CA THR A 29 -10.35 24.76 -17.33
C THR A 29 -9.35 25.90 -17.18
N TRP A 30 -9.31 26.81 -18.16
CA TRP A 30 -8.46 28.01 -18.08
C TRP A 30 -8.79 28.87 -16.86
N LYS A 31 -10.09 29.09 -16.60
CA LYS A 31 -10.54 29.87 -15.45
C LYS A 31 -10.09 29.26 -14.11
N TRP A 32 -10.14 27.94 -13.97
CA TRP A 32 -9.64 27.26 -12.78
C TRP A 32 -8.13 27.39 -12.66
N LEU A 33 -7.40 27.23 -13.77
CA LEU A 33 -5.95 27.35 -13.80
C LEU A 33 -5.48 28.75 -13.38
N ASP A 34 -6.17 29.80 -13.84
CA ASP A 34 -5.91 31.19 -13.44
C ASP A 34 -6.18 31.44 -11.94
N SER A 35 -7.05 30.64 -11.32
CA SER A 35 -7.31 30.69 -9.88
C SER A 35 -6.36 29.82 -9.05
N CYS A 36 -5.51 29.02 -9.70
CA CYS A 36 -4.57 28.14 -9.03
C CYS A 36 -3.38 28.95 -8.51
N ASP A 37 -3.40 29.25 -7.22
CA ASP A 37 -2.35 30.00 -6.55
C ASP A 37 -1.34 29.08 -5.85
N SER A 38 -0.31 29.69 -5.26
CA SER A 38 0.73 28.96 -4.53
C SER A 38 0.17 28.19 -3.33
N THR A 39 -0.89 28.68 -2.70
CA THR A 39 -1.48 28.03 -1.53
C THR A 39 -2.17 26.72 -1.93
N LEU A 40 -2.96 26.75 -3.01
CA LEU A 40 -3.58 25.55 -3.54
C LEU A 40 -2.52 24.54 -4.01
N ALA A 41 -1.49 25.01 -4.74
CA ALA A 41 -0.41 24.14 -5.19
C ALA A 41 0.37 23.50 -4.02
N SER A 42 0.67 24.26 -2.97
CA SER A 42 1.32 23.74 -1.76
C SER A 42 0.49 22.66 -1.08
N SER A 43 -0.84 22.81 -1.02
CA SER A 43 -1.72 21.80 -0.41
C SER A 43 -1.62 20.43 -1.10
N PHE A 44 -1.44 20.39 -2.42
CA PHE A 44 -1.24 19.14 -3.16
C PHE A 44 0.11 18.48 -2.84
N ILE A 45 1.15 19.28 -2.62
CA ILE A 45 2.49 18.81 -2.28
C ILE A 45 2.49 18.25 -0.85
N GLU A 46 1.90 18.98 0.09
CA GLU A 46 1.74 18.57 1.49
C GLU A 46 0.96 17.26 1.62
N HIS A 47 -0.12 17.10 0.84
CA HIS A 47 -0.88 15.85 0.82
C HIS A 47 0.00 14.67 0.39
N VAL A 48 0.79 14.82 -0.67
CA VAL A 48 1.68 13.73 -1.11
C VAL A 48 2.75 13.42 -0.08
N HIS A 49 3.35 14.43 0.54
CA HIS A 49 4.33 14.23 1.62
C HIS A 49 3.75 13.43 2.78
N LEU A 50 2.52 13.74 3.21
CA LEU A 50 1.86 12.99 4.28
C LEU A 50 1.73 11.50 3.95
N TYR A 51 1.29 11.18 2.73
CA TYR A 51 1.14 9.77 2.34
C TYR A 51 2.49 9.09 2.17
N GLU A 52 3.48 9.77 1.61
CA GLU A 52 4.85 9.27 1.47
C GLU A 52 5.45 8.92 2.83
N GLU A 53 5.32 9.79 3.83
CA GLU A 53 5.77 9.49 5.21
C GLU A 53 5.06 8.27 5.81
N ASN A 54 3.78 8.09 5.52
CA ASN A 54 3.03 6.93 6.00
C ASN A 54 3.48 5.64 5.30
N PHE A 55 3.75 5.69 3.99
CA PHE A 55 4.30 4.55 3.26
C PHE A 55 5.68 4.17 3.78
N GLN A 56 6.56 5.15 3.99
CA GLN A 56 7.90 4.90 4.56
C GLN A 56 7.84 4.27 5.96
N LYS A 57 6.92 4.71 6.82
CA LYS A 57 6.72 4.10 8.15
C LYS A 57 6.22 2.66 8.05
N ALA A 58 5.31 2.38 7.12
CA ALA A 58 4.80 1.04 6.90
C ALA A 58 5.89 0.10 6.34
N ASP A 59 6.72 0.61 5.43
CA ASP A 59 7.84 -0.11 4.84
C ASP A 59 8.88 -0.49 5.91
N HIS A 60 9.32 0.48 6.72
CA HIS A 60 10.22 0.22 7.85
C HIS A 60 9.63 -0.78 8.86
N PHE A 61 8.32 -0.71 9.12
CA PHE A 61 7.67 -1.69 9.99
C PHE A 61 7.73 -3.11 9.41
N MET A 62 7.54 -3.24 8.09
CA MET A 62 7.63 -4.54 7.42
C MET A 62 9.05 -5.08 7.45
N GLU A 63 10.07 -4.24 7.18
CA GLU A 63 11.48 -4.62 7.29
C GLU A 63 11.83 -5.11 8.71
N GLN A 64 11.31 -4.45 9.75
CA GLN A 64 11.51 -4.88 11.13
C GLN A 64 10.90 -6.26 11.40
N VAL A 65 9.67 -6.50 10.94
CA VAL A 65 9.01 -7.81 11.10
C VAL A 65 9.75 -8.90 10.35
N GLU A 66 10.21 -8.63 9.13
CA GLU A 66 11.01 -9.59 8.35
C GLU A 66 12.34 -9.93 9.07
N SER A 67 13.03 -8.94 9.63
CA SER A 67 14.25 -9.17 10.42
C SER A 67 13.98 -10.00 11.68
N GLU A 68 12.90 -9.72 12.40
CA GLU A 68 12.53 -10.47 13.61
C GLU A 68 12.17 -11.93 13.30
N LEU A 69 11.62 -12.21 12.12
CA LEU A 69 11.34 -13.58 11.66
C LEU A 69 12.61 -14.34 11.28
N ASP A 70 13.55 -13.70 10.57
CA ASP A 70 14.84 -14.30 10.19
C ASP A 70 15.66 -14.69 11.45
N ASP A 71 15.60 -13.87 12.51
CA ASP A 71 16.23 -14.16 13.80
C ASP A 71 15.58 -15.34 14.57
N THR A 72 14.39 -15.80 14.18
CA THR A 72 13.69 -16.93 14.82
C THR A 72 13.87 -18.29 14.14
N ASP A 73 14.42 -18.33 12.93
CA ASP A 73 14.71 -19.57 12.20
C ASP A 73 15.95 -20.32 12.73
N ASP A 74 16.71 -19.72 13.67
CA ASP A 74 17.78 -20.37 14.44
C ASP A 74 17.28 -21.15 15.68
N ILE A 75 15.96 -21.39 15.82
CA ILE A 75 15.46 -22.44 16.74
C ILE A 75 15.77 -23.80 16.11
N ASP A 76 16.90 -24.35 16.55
CA ASP A 76 17.37 -25.71 16.35
C ASP A 76 16.23 -26.74 16.49
N THR A 77 15.63 -27.11 15.36
CA THR A 77 14.69 -28.22 15.24
C THR A 77 15.46 -29.55 15.14
N SER A 78 16.56 -29.70 15.88
CA SER A 78 17.15 -31.02 16.17
C SER A 78 16.51 -31.71 17.37
N SER A 79 15.37 -31.23 17.88
CA SER A 79 14.60 -31.92 18.92
C SER A 79 13.88 -33.15 18.36
N ASP A 80 14.68 -34.18 18.08
CA ASP A 80 14.43 -35.59 18.39
C ASP A 80 13.00 -36.10 18.10
N LEU A 81 12.65 -36.19 16.82
CA LEU A 81 11.58 -37.07 16.37
C LEU A 81 12.11 -38.52 16.41
N ASN A 82 11.98 -39.17 17.55
CA ASN A 82 12.09 -40.62 17.66
C ASN A 82 10.93 -41.27 16.89
N GLU A 83 11.06 -41.37 15.56
CA GLU A 83 10.12 -42.04 14.64
C GLU A 83 10.33 -43.57 14.54
N ASP A 84 11.08 -44.17 15.47
CA ASP A 84 11.46 -45.59 15.40
C ASP A 84 10.74 -46.52 16.40
N GLU A 85 9.86 -46.02 17.28
CA GLU A 85 9.14 -46.88 18.23
C GLU A 85 7.85 -47.51 17.67
N ASP A 86 7.12 -46.83 16.78
CA ASP A 86 5.84 -47.35 16.25
C ASP A 86 6.02 -48.45 15.18
N LEU A 87 7.16 -48.48 14.46
CA LEU A 87 7.45 -49.52 13.47
C LEU A 87 7.89 -50.85 14.10
N GLN A 88 8.41 -50.83 15.34
CA GLN A 88 8.81 -52.06 16.04
C GLN A 88 7.62 -52.80 16.67
N LEU A 89 6.54 -52.08 17.02
CA LEU A 89 5.31 -52.68 17.55
C LEU A 89 4.53 -53.43 16.45
N LEU A 90 4.51 -52.90 15.22
CA LEU A 90 3.87 -53.54 14.06
C LEU A 90 4.61 -54.79 13.56
N ALA A 91 5.95 -54.81 13.67
CA ALA A 91 6.75 -55.98 13.32
C ALA A 91 6.56 -57.14 14.31
N LYS A 92 6.36 -56.84 15.60
CA LYS A 92 6.15 -57.87 16.64
C LYS A 92 4.74 -58.47 16.62
N SER A 93 3.74 -57.74 16.15
CA SER A 93 2.36 -58.25 16.01
C SER A 93 2.15 -59.20 14.82
N ASN A 94 3.04 -59.19 13.83
CA ASN A 94 2.92 -60.02 12.62
C ASN A 94 3.74 -61.33 12.66
N SER A 95 4.34 -61.68 13.80
CA SER A 95 5.18 -62.88 13.96
C SER A 95 4.62 -63.87 15.01
N LEU A 96 3.31 -64.11 15.01
CA LEU A 96 2.65 -65.18 15.77
C LEU A 96 1.68 -65.97 14.88
#